data_AF-A0A6P1BZ32-F1
#
_entry.id   AF-A0A6P1BZ32-F1
#
_cell.length_a   1.000
_cell.length_b   1.000
_cell.length_c   1.000
_cell.angle_alpha   90.00
_cell.angle_beta   90.00
_cell.angle_gamma   90.00
#
_symmetry.space_group_name_H-M   'P 1'
#
loop_
_entity.id
_entity.type
_entity.pdbx_description
1 polymer ?
#
loop_
_entity_poly.entity_id
_entity_poly.type
_entity_poly.pdbx_seq_one_letter_code
_entity_poly.pdbx_strand_id
1 'polypeptide(L)'
;MAESENIVAETAEKIFADLADAQTINHDKQGAWKAPLWQALTEAGLPLSWVPDDLGGSGASLAEGFSVLNVAGRHAIAVPLAETMLAGWLLTQGKIASPEGEMTVLPAIPKDRVTFNADGSLSGRARGVPFAKDAKHFAVLASGNGGISIALVDAAKCRIESSTGLGGDHND
;
A
#
# COMPACT_ATOMS: atom_id res chain seq x y z
N MET A 1 -2.72 -6.85 24.96
CA MET A 1 -3.45 -7.06 23.69
C MET A 1 -4.36 -5.89 23.39
N ALA A 2 -5.45 -5.66 24.13
CA ALA A 2 -6.34 -4.49 23.89
C ALA A 2 -5.65 -3.12 24.06
N GLU A 3 -4.65 -3.02 24.94
CA GLU A 3 -3.96 -1.74 25.24
C GLU A 3 -3.02 -1.29 24.10
N SER A 4 -2.30 -2.22 23.46
CA SER A 4 -1.42 -1.94 22.32
C SER A 4 -2.20 -1.64 21.04
N GLU A 5 -3.26 -2.41 20.77
CA GLU A 5 -4.22 -2.13 19.69
C GLU A 5 -4.81 -0.71 19.83
N ASN A 6 -5.09 -0.28 21.06
CA ASN A 6 -5.62 1.04 21.31
C ASN A 6 -4.60 2.16 20.97
N ILE A 7 -3.31 1.98 21.28
CA ILE A 7 -2.28 3.00 21.03
C ILE A 7 -2.04 3.24 19.53
N VAL A 8 -1.94 2.17 18.73
CA VAL A 8 -1.68 2.30 17.28
C VAL A 8 -2.88 2.94 16.58
N ALA A 9 -4.10 2.51 16.93
CA ALA A 9 -5.32 3.11 16.42
C ALA A 9 -5.49 4.58 16.84
N GLU A 10 -5.20 4.92 18.10
CA GLU A 10 -5.23 6.30 18.59
C GLU A 10 -4.22 7.21 17.89
N THR A 11 -3.03 6.67 17.57
CA THR A 11 -2.01 7.42 16.81
C THR A 11 -2.51 7.72 15.41
N ALA A 12 -3.06 6.72 14.72
CA ALA A 12 -3.68 6.90 13.42
C ALA A 12 -4.85 7.89 13.47
N GLU A 13 -5.73 7.78 14.47
CA GLU A 13 -6.88 8.68 14.66
C GLU A 13 -6.44 10.14 14.80
N LYS A 14 -5.41 10.41 15.61
CA LYS A 14 -4.87 11.77 15.77
C LYS A 14 -4.31 12.31 14.45
N ILE A 15 -3.48 11.53 13.77
CA ILE A 15 -2.90 11.94 12.48
C ILE A 15 -4.00 12.26 11.46
N PHE A 16 -5.02 11.40 11.34
CA PHE A 16 -6.10 11.62 10.39
C PHE A 16 -7.00 12.80 10.76
N ALA A 17 -7.33 12.97 12.05
CA ALA A 17 -8.11 14.10 12.51
C ALA A 17 -7.40 15.45 12.28
N ASP A 18 -6.07 15.48 12.41
CA ASP A 18 -5.29 16.71 12.27
C ASP A 18 -5.04 17.09 10.80
N LEU A 19 -4.86 16.09 9.92
CA LEU A 19 -4.37 16.32 8.55
C LEU A 19 -5.38 15.98 7.45
N ALA A 20 -6.46 15.28 7.79
CA ALA A 20 -7.40 14.72 6.83
C ALA A 20 -8.85 14.71 7.36
N ASP A 21 -9.24 15.76 8.09
CA ASP A 21 -10.63 15.90 8.49
C ASP A 21 -11.57 16.06 7.28
N ALA A 22 -12.86 15.80 7.50
CA ALA A 22 -13.85 15.82 6.43
C ALA A 22 -13.94 17.18 5.73
N GLN A 23 -13.67 18.30 6.41
CA GLN A 23 -13.73 19.63 5.80
C GLN A 23 -12.54 19.83 4.85
N THR A 24 -11.35 19.43 5.28
CA THR A 24 -10.10 19.49 4.53
C THR A 24 -10.22 18.67 3.26
N ILE A 25 -10.63 17.39 3.38
CA ILE A 25 -10.79 16.50 2.23
C ILE A 25 -11.82 17.04 1.23
N ASN A 26 -12.96 17.53 1.72
CA ASN A 26 -14.04 18.00 0.83
C ASN A 26 -13.74 19.33 0.14
N HIS A 27 -12.96 20.22 0.77
CA HIS A 27 -12.59 21.51 0.19
C HIS A 27 -11.39 21.41 -0.76
N ASP A 28 -10.44 20.52 -0.48
CA ASP A 28 -9.24 20.37 -1.28
C ASP A 28 -9.41 19.38 -2.43
N LYS A 29 -9.98 19.90 -3.53
CA LYS A 29 -10.18 19.14 -4.77
C LYS A 29 -8.88 18.74 -5.49
N GLN A 30 -7.74 19.31 -5.10
CA GLN A 30 -6.45 19.02 -5.70
C GLN A 30 -5.66 17.97 -4.90
N GLY A 31 -6.12 17.62 -3.70
CA GLY A 31 -5.51 16.59 -2.86
C GLY A 31 -4.17 17.00 -2.26
N ALA A 32 -3.92 18.30 -2.07
CA ALA A 32 -2.73 18.80 -1.41
C ALA A 32 -2.57 18.30 0.03
N TRP A 33 -3.66 17.93 0.71
CA TRP A 33 -3.66 17.28 2.02
C TRP A 33 -2.97 15.91 2.04
N LYS A 34 -2.88 15.21 0.90
CA LYS A 34 -2.35 13.84 0.85
C LYS A 34 -0.86 13.76 1.18
N ALA A 35 -0.06 14.72 0.69
CA ALA A 35 1.39 14.74 0.90
C ALA A 35 1.79 14.90 2.39
N PRO A 36 1.30 15.92 3.14
CA PRO A 36 1.61 16.03 4.56
C PRO A 36 1.03 14.87 5.37
N LEU A 37 -0.14 14.33 5.00
CA LEU A 37 -0.66 13.13 5.63
C LEU A 37 0.29 11.94 5.44
N TRP A 38 0.72 11.65 4.21
CA TRP A 38 1.59 10.51 3.92
C TRP A 38 2.92 10.63 4.66
N GLN A 39 3.47 11.85 4.74
CA GLN A 39 4.67 12.11 5.53
C GLN A 39 4.45 11.76 7.01
N ALA A 40 3.38 12.25 7.64
CA ALA A 40 3.08 11.97 9.05
C ALA A 40 2.85 10.47 9.31
N LEU A 41 2.17 9.76 8.40
CA LEU A 41 1.99 8.31 8.48
C LEU A 41 3.33 7.57 8.41
N THR A 42 4.20 7.99 7.50
CA THR A 42 5.54 7.39 7.31
C THR A 42 6.42 7.63 8.54
N GLU A 43 6.42 8.84 9.09
CA GLU A 43 7.14 9.18 10.34
C GLU A 43 6.64 8.36 11.54
N ALA A 44 5.33 8.03 11.57
CA ALA A 44 4.74 7.15 12.57
C ALA A 44 4.94 5.65 12.28
N GLY A 45 5.58 5.28 11.17
CA GLY A 45 5.83 3.88 10.79
C GLY A 45 4.59 3.09 10.37
N LEU A 46 3.44 3.75 10.17
CA LEU A 46 2.17 3.08 9.93
C LEU A 46 2.10 2.30 8.60
N PRO A 47 2.65 2.80 7.46
CA PRO A 47 2.60 2.07 6.19
C PRO A 47 3.29 0.70 6.20
N LEU A 48 4.29 0.50 7.07
CA LEU A 48 5.05 -0.76 7.18
C LEU A 48 4.69 -1.54 8.46
N SER A 49 3.50 -1.32 9.03
CA SER A 49 3.10 -1.93 10.30
C SER A 49 3.19 -3.47 10.28
N TRP A 50 2.79 -4.12 9.18
CA TRP A 50 2.82 -5.59 9.05
C TRP A 50 4.18 -6.17 8.64
N VAL A 51 5.20 -5.32 8.50
CA VAL A 51 6.55 -5.74 8.13
C VAL A 51 7.37 -5.95 9.40
N PRO A 52 8.07 -7.08 9.57
CA PRO A 52 9.02 -7.27 10.65
C PRO A 52 10.09 -6.19 10.70
N ASP A 53 10.58 -5.92 11.89
CA ASP A 53 11.61 -4.94 12.22
C ASP A 53 12.95 -5.23 11.54
N ASP A 54 13.31 -6.50 11.35
CA ASP A 54 14.51 -6.90 10.58
C ASP A 54 14.36 -6.70 9.06
N LEU A 55 13.13 -6.44 8.57
CA LEU A 55 12.81 -6.13 7.18
C LEU A 55 12.32 -4.68 6.98
N GLY A 56 12.47 -3.84 8.00
CA GLY A 56 12.23 -2.39 7.93
C GLY A 56 10.86 -1.90 8.40
N GLY A 57 10.06 -2.73 9.08
CA GLY A 57 8.78 -2.31 9.64
C GLY A 57 8.74 -2.29 11.17
N SER A 58 7.53 -2.31 11.74
CA SER A 58 7.31 -2.31 13.20
C SER A 58 6.93 -3.67 13.78
N GLY A 59 6.64 -4.67 12.94
CA GLY A 59 6.24 -6.01 13.37
C GLY A 59 4.88 -6.07 14.07
N ALA A 60 4.00 -5.07 13.85
CA ALA A 60 2.66 -5.06 14.42
C ALA A 60 1.83 -6.25 13.93
N SER A 61 0.93 -6.72 14.78
CA SER A 61 0.02 -7.81 14.44
C SER A 61 -0.95 -7.43 13.32
N LEU A 62 -1.55 -8.44 12.68
CA LEU A 62 -2.62 -8.21 11.70
C LEU A 62 -3.79 -7.43 12.31
N ALA A 63 -4.16 -7.74 13.55
CA ALA A 63 -5.25 -7.06 14.26
C ALA A 63 -4.95 -5.57 14.48
N GLU A 64 -3.73 -5.23 14.93
CA GLU A 64 -3.29 -3.84 15.10
C GLU A 64 -3.31 -3.09 13.77
N GLY A 65 -2.78 -3.67 12.69
CA GLY A 65 -2.84 -2.99 11.40
C GLY A 65 -4.27 -2.85 10.85
N PHE A 66 -5.16 -3.83 11.05
CA PHE A 66 -6.57 -3.66 10.68
C PHE A 66 -7.27 -2.58 11.52
N SER A 67 -6.85 -2.35 12.77
CA SER A 67 -7.36 -1.24 13.58
C SER A 67 -7.02 0.11 12.94
N VAL A 68 -5.80 0.28 12.42
CA VAL A 68 -5.37 1.46 11.65
C VAL A 68 -6.23 1.64 10.39
N LEU A 69 -6.43 0.57 9.62
CA LEU A 69 -7.24 0.62 8.40
C LEU A 69 -8.71 0.92 8.67
N ASN A 70 -9.26 0.46 9.80
CA ASN A 70 -10.61 0.81 10.22
C ASN A 70 -10.73 2.31 10.54
N VAL A 71 -9.70 2.91 11.16
CA VAL A 71 -9.65 4.36 11.36
C VAL A 71 -9.58 5.09 10.01
N ALA A 72 -8.68 4.66 9.12
CA ALA A 72 -8.52 5.25 7.79
C ALA A 72 -9.83 5.22 6.98
N GLY A 73 -10.58 4.12 7.06
CA GLY A 73 -11.90 4.00 6.45
C GLY A 73 -12.94 4.98 7.03
N ARG A 74 -12.94 5.19 8.35
CA ARG A 74 -13.84 6.16 9.02
C ARG A 74 -13.59 7.60 8.58
N HIS A 75 -12.34 7.94 8.28
CA HIS A 75 -11.93 9.26 7.77
C HIS A 75 -11.96 9.35 6.23
N ALA A 76 -12.40 8.30 5.53
CA ALA A 76 -12.42 8.23 4.06
C ALA A 76 -11.07 8.58 3.40
N ILE A 77 -9.98 8.10 4.02
CA ILE A 77 -8.62 8.39 3.56
C ILE A 77 -8.38 7.77 2.17
N ALA A 78 -7.98 8.62 1.22
CA ALA A 78 -7.70 8.27 -0.18
C ALA A 78 -6.20 8.35 -0.51
N VAL A 79 -5.36 7.67 0.28
CA VAL A 79 -3.93 7.41 0.04
C VAL A 79 -3.66 5.90 0.13
N PRO A 80 -2.57 5.35 -0.46
CA PRO A 80 -2.36 3.90 -0.59
C PRO A 80 -1.90 3.22 0.71
N LEU A 81 -2.54 3.50 1.84
CA LEU A 81 -2.12 2.97 3.14
C LEU A 81 -2.35 1.46 3.23
N ALA A 82 -3.55 1.00 2.90
CA ALA A 82 -3.89 -0.43 2.92
C ALA A 82 -3.05 -1.23 1.92
N GLU A 83 -2.89 -0.68 0.73
CA GLU A 83 -2.08 -1.25 -0.35
C GLU A 83 -0.61 -1.35 0.04
N THR A 84 -0.06 -0.32 0.68
CA THR A 84 1.33 -0.31 1.13
C THR A 84 1.55 -1.31 2.26
N MET A 85 0.63 -1.37 3.23
CA MET A 85 0.69 -2.37 4.30
C MET A 85 0.64 -3.79 3.76
N LEU A 86 -0.28 -4.06 2.81
CA LEU A 86 -0.41 -5.37 2.18
C LEU A 86 0.82 -5.72 1.32
N ALA A 87 1.36 -4.76 0.57
CA ALA A 87 2.55 -4.92 -0.24
C ALA A 87 3.77 -5.25 0.64
N GLY A 88 3.96 -4.49 1.72
CA GLY A 88 4.99 -4.77 2.71
C GLY A 88 4.85 -6.19 3.25
N TRP A 89 3.66 -6.57 3.73
CA TRP A 89 3.37 -7.92 4.21
C TRP A 89 3.72 -9.00 3.17
N LEU A 90 3.36 -8.81 1.90
CA LEU A 90 3.68 -9.75 0.83
C LEU A 90 5.19 -9.92 0.66
N LEU A 91 5.97 -8.83 0.67
CA LEU A 91 7.43 -8.87 0.54
C LEU A 91 8.09 -9.67 1.68
N THR A 92 7.52 -9.64 2.90
CA THR A 92 8.02 -10.45 4.03
C THR A 92 8.00 -11.94 3.74
N GLN A 93 7.01 -12.41 2.97
CA GLN A 93 6.88 -13.83 2.61
C GLN A 93 8.04 -14.26 1.68
N GLY A 94 8.64 -13.31 0.95
CA GLY A 94 9.85 -13.49 0.16
C GLY A 94 11.15 -13.13 0.88
N LYS A 95 11.10 -12.72 2.16
CA LYS A 95 12.23 -12.13 2.92
C LYS A 95 12.88 -10.94 2.21
N ILE A 96 12.07 -10.14 1.53
CA ILE A 96 12.51 -8.93 0.84
C ILE A 96 12.26 -7.75 1.76
N ALA A 97 13.29 -6.94 2.01
CA ALA A 97 13.15 -5.69 2.76
C ALA A 97 12.21 -4.74 2.01
N SER A 98 11.29 -4.10 2.73
CA SER A 98 10.37 -3.15 2.12
C SER A 98 11.08 -1.82 1.86
N PRO A 99 10.96 -1.23 0.66
CA PRO A 99 11.45 0.12 0.42
C PRO A 99 10.58 1.15 1.15
N GLU A 100 11.11 2.36 1.32
CA GLU A 100 10.30 3.51 1.73
C GLU A 100 9.35 3.94 0.60
N GLY A 101 8.25 4.58 0.99
CA GLY A 101 7.28 5.17 0.05
C GLY A 101 6.08 4.28 -0.25
N GLU A 102 5.23 4.81 -1.13
CA GLU A 102 3.95 4.24 -1.51
C GLU A 102 4.14 2.94 -2.30
N MET A 103 3.38 1.91 -1.94
CA MET A 103 3.39 0.63 -2.64
C MET A 103 1.99 0.13 -2.95
N THR A 104 1.90 -0.80 -3.90
CA THR A 104 0.68 -1.59 -4.13
C THR A 104 1.03 -3.01 -4.58
N VAL A 105 0.03 -3.87 -4.71
CA VAL A 105 0.20 -5.30 -4.97
C VAL A 105 -0.27 -5.67 -6.37
N LEU A 106 0.53 -6.48 -7.06
CA LEU A 106 0.18 -7.05 -8.37
C LEU A 106 0.18 -8.59 -8.30
N PRO A 107 -0.72 -9.28 -9.03
CA PRO A 107 -1.91 -8.73 -9.71
C PRO A 107 -3.03 -8.40 -8.73
N ALA A 108 -3.84 -7.36 -9.04
CA ALA A 108 -4.98 -6.97 -8.22
C ALA A 108 -6.22 -7.85 -8.44
N ILE A 109 -6.35 -8.48 -9.61
CA ILE A 109 -7.48 -9.35 -9.96
C ILE A 109 -7.01 -10.75 -10.37
N PRO A 110 -7.76 -11.82 -10.07
CA PRO A 110 -7.35 -13.21 -10.36
C PRO A 110 -7.11 -13.53 -11.83
N LYS A 111 -7.70 -12.73 -12.75
CA LYS A 111 -7.55 -12.93 -14.20
C LYS A 111 -6.22 -12.43 -14.75
N ASP A 112 -5.56 -11.55 -14.01
CA ASP A 112 -4.29 -10.97 -14.43
C ASP A 112 -3.12 -11.82 -13.95
N ARG A 113 -2.01 -11.71 -14.67
CA ARG A 113 -0.83 -12.52 -14.41
C ARG A 113 0.43 -11.74 -14.72
N VAL A 114 1.38 -11.84 -13.80
CA VAL A 114 2.77 -11.49 -14.03
C VAL A 114 3.56 -12.80 -14.09
N THR A 115 4.38 -12.93 -15.12
CA THR A 115 5.19 -14.11 -15.39
C THR A 115 6.64 -13.82 -15.03
N PHE A 116 7.26 -14.74 -14.29
CA PHE A 116 8.71 -14.76 -14.09
C PHE A 116 9.35 -15.64 -15.16
N ASN A 117 10.06 -15.01 -16.09
CA ASN A 117 10.62 -15.64 -17.28
C ASN A 117 11.96 -16.32 -16.95
N ALA A 118 12.36 -17.28 -17.79
CA ALA A 118 13.61 -18.01 -17.61
C ALA A 118 14.88 -17.14 -17.75
N ASP A 119 14.77 -15.98 -18.41
CA ASP A 119 15.83 -14.97 -18.53
C ASP A 119 15.94 -14.04 -17.31
N GLY A 120 15.13 -14.26 -16.28
CA GLY A 120 15.09 -13.45 -15.05
C GLY A 120 14.23 -12.20 -15.16
N SER A 121 13.57 -11.95 -16.29
CA SER A 121 12.65 -10.82 -16.46
C SER A 121 11.25 -11.10 -15.90
N LEU A 122 10.53 -10.03 -15.55
CA LEU A 122 9.10 -10.07 -15.25
C LEU A 122 8.32 -9.48 -16.42
N SER A 123 7.26 -10.16 -16.86
CA SER A 123 6.37 -9.63 -17.91
C SER A 123 4.92 -10.00 -17.63
N GLY A 124 4.00 -9.08 -17.95
CA GLY A 124 2.57 -9.31 -17.71
C GLY A 124 1.77 -8.03 -17.77
N ARG A 125 0.48 -8.15 -17.48
CA ARG A 125 -0.44 -7.02 -17.33
C ARG A 125 -1.29 -7.23 -16.09
N ALA A 126 -1.43 -6.18 -15.31
CA ALA A 126 -2.39 -6.05 -14.23
C ALA A 126 -3.31 -4.85 -14.54
N ARG A 127 -4.55 -4.92 -14.08
CA ARG A 127 -5.63 -3.96 -14.32
C ARG A 127 -6.40 -3.74 -13.03
N GLY A 128 -6.88 -2.52 -12.83
CA GLY A 128 -7.64 -2.18 -11.64
C GLY A 128 -6.75 -2.28 -10.40
N VAL A 129 -5.50 -1.87 -10.54
CA VAL A 129 -4.51 -1.80 -9.48
C VAL A 129 -4.77 -0.51 -8.70
N PRO A 130 -5.20 -0.62 -7.43
CA PRO A 130 -5.48 0.57 -6.63
C PRO A 130 -4.20 1.39 -6.46
N PHE A 131 -4.34 2.70 -6.67
CA PHE A 131 -3.25 3.68 -6.49
C PHE A 131 -1.99 3.42 -7.32
N ALA A 132 -2.08 2.73 -8.47
CA ALA A 132 -0.88 2.36 -9.23
C ALA A 132 0.00 3.56 -9.62
N LYS A 133 -0.61 4.72 -9.90
CA LYS A 133 0.13 5.97 -10.19
C LYS A 133 0.81 6.59 -8.98
N ASP A 134 0.22 6.46 -7.80
CA ASP A 134 0.77 7.03 -6.57
C ASP A 134 1.89 6.12 -6.02
N ALA A 135 1.83 4.82 -6.32
CA ALA A 135 2.83 3.84 -5.91
C ALA A 135 4.19 4.06 -6.57
N LYS A 136 5.24 4.06 -5.75
CA LYS A 136 6.65 4.04 -6.20
C LYS A 136 7.15 2.62 -6.44
N HIS A 137 6.56 1.64 -5.77
CA HIS A 137 6.94 0.23 -5.92
C HIS A 137 5.75 -0.71 -5.99
N PHE A 138 5.95 -1.84 -6.67
CA PHE A 138 5.00 -2.94 -6.75
C PHE A 138 5.56 -4.17 -6.05
N ALA A 139 4.81 -4.70 -5.09
CA ALA A 139 5.02 -6.06 -4.59
C ALA A 139 4.27 -7.03 -5.51
N VAL A 140 5.00 -7.89 -6.20
CA VAL A 140 4.48 -8.69 -7.30
C VAL A 140 4.48 -10.16 -6.94
N LEU A 141 3.32 -10.80 -7.05
CA LEU A 141 3.16 -12.24 -7.06
C LEU A 141 3.26 -12.73 -8.52
N ALA A 142 4.42 -13.27 -8.89
CA ALA A 142 4.69 -13.76 -10.24
C ALA A 142 4.61 -15.29 -10.33
N SER A 143 4.14 -15.81 -11.45
CA SER A 143 4.15 -17.24 -11.75
C SER A 143 5.25 -17.57 -12.76
N GLY A 144 6.00 -18.64 -12.52
CA GLY A 144 7.00 -19.17 -13.46
C GLY A 144 7.03 -20.70 -13.46
N ASN A 145 7.97 -21.29 -14.19
CA ASN A 145 8.12 -22.75 -14.27
C ASN A 145 8.41 -23.41 -12.90
N GLY A 146 9.01 -22.66 -11.98
CA GLY A 146 9.30 -23.10 -10.60
C GLY A 146 8.15 -22.87 -9.61
N GLY A 147 6.98 -22.41 -10.07
CA GLY A 147 5.86 -22.04 -9.21
C GLY A 147 5.74 -20.54 -8.99
N ILE A 148 5.27 -20.15 -7.81
CA ILE A 148 5.03 -18.75 -7.46
C ILE A 148 6.31 -18.14 -6.90
N SER A 149 6.60 -16.90 -7.28
CA SER A 149 7.70 -16.10 -6.77
C SER A 149 7.20 -14.71 -6.38
N ILE A 150 7.87 -14.10 -5.40
CA ILE A 150 7.58 -12.74 -4.94
C ILE A 150 8.71 -11.84 -5.41
N ALA A 151 8.37 -10.68 -5.97
CA ALA A 151 9.34 -9.71 -6.44
C ALA A 151 8.98 -8.29 -6.02
N LEU A 152 10.00 -7.46 -5.83
CA LEU A 152 9.87 -6.02 -5.71
C LEU A 152 10.20 -5.38 -7.05
N VAL A 153 9.29 -4.56 -7.58
CA VAL A 153 9.47 -3.86 -8.85
C VAL A 153 9.37 -2.35 -8.64
N ASP A 154 10.32 -1.61 -9.20
CA ASP A 154 10.27 -0.16 -9.30
C ASP A 154 9.18 0.26 -10.30
N ALA A 155 8.23 1.08 -9.88
CA ALA A 155 7.11 1.52 -10.71
C ALA A 155 7.58 2.28 -11.96
N ALA A 156 8.75 2.94 -11.92
CA ALA A 156 9.35 3.62 -13.07
C ALA A 156 9.75 2.66 -14.21
N LYS A 157 9.83 1.35 -13.93
CA LYS A 157 10.08 0.30 -14.95
C LYS A 157 8.80 -0.24 -15.58
N CYS A 158 7.64 0.23 -15.15
CA CYS A 158 6.35 -0.19 -15.65
C CYS A 158 5.69 0.91 -16.49
N ARG A 159 4.84 0.50 -17.44
CA ARG A 159 3.91 1.41 -18.10
C ARG A 159 2.60 1.40 -17.33
N ILE A 160 2.23 2.55 -16.77
CA ILE A 160 0.98 2.74 -16.04
C ILE A 160 0.01 3.51 -16.95
N GLU A 161 -1.14 2.92 -17.24
CA GLU A 161 -2.18 3.53 -18.07
C GLU A 161 -3.33 3.97 -17.16
N SER A 162 -3.87 5.16 -17.40
CA SER A 162 -4.95 5.68 -16.56
C SER A 162 -6.26 4.96 -16.86
N SER A 163 -6.95 4.52 -15.82
CA SER A 163 -8.35 4.10 -15.90
C SER A 163 -9.12 4.74 -14.75
N THR A 164 -10.33 5.23 -15.01
CA THR A 164 -11.14 5.91 -14.00
C THR A 164 -12.26 4.97 -13.59
N GLY A 165 -12.33 4.65 -12.30
CA GLY A 165 -13.44 3.90 -11.73
C GLY A 165 -14.74 4.69 -11.78
N LEU A 166 -15.87 3.99 -11.61
CA LEU A 166 -17.20 4.62 -11.57
C LEU A 166 -17.35 5.63 -10.40
N GLY A 167 -16.52 5.53 -9.37
CA GLY A 167 -16.51 6.44 -8.20
C GLY A 167 -15.65 7.70 -8.38
N GLY A 168 -15.00 7.88 -9.53
CA GLY A 168 -14.03 8.97 -9.74
C GLY A 168 -12.66 8.71 -9.10
N ASP A 169 -12.47 7.52 -8.53
CA ASP A 169 -11.21 6.99 -8.04
C ASP A 169 -10.31 6.54 -9.20
N HIS A 170 -9.01 6.78 -9.07
CA HIS A 170 -8.01 6.28 -10.01
C HIS A 170 -7.86 4.77 -9.82
N ASN A 171 -8.43 3.99 -10.74
CA ASN A 171 -8.26 2.55 -10.81
C ASN A 171 -7.42 2.27 -12.05
N ASP A 172 -6.10 2.15 -11.90
CA ASP A 172 -5.17 2.11 -13.03
C ASP A 172 -4.86 0.67 -13.49
#